data_AF-A0A2V7SXT7-F1
#
_entry.id   AF-A0A2V7SXT7-F1
#
_cell.length_a   1.000
_cell.length_b   1.000
_cell.length_c   1.000
_cell.angle_alpha   90.00
_cell.angle_beta   90.00
_cell.angle_gamma   90.00
#
_symmetry.space_group_name_H-M   'P 1'
#
loop_
_entity.id
_entity.type
_entity.pdbx_description
1 polymer ?
#
loop_
_entity_poly.entity_id
_entity_poly.type
_entity_poly.pdbx_seq_one_letter_code
_entity_poly.pdbx_strand_id
1 'polypeptide(L)'
;MRNSAMTTIRTMTLALLGLTLGGCATAARRVDGGPPTSVASKPRVVVTTDPELDDSNSLLRYLLYSTDFRTEGLVYASSQFHWKGDGTGRKFAVPNREYFRFGQKLCPCESWRWAPNERFIDDAVDVYEKVYPNLRVHHRDYPTPAMLRSKIRWGNVEFDGDISKDTPGSDLIRDLLLDDDPEPVYLLAWGGASTIARALKSIQDSRASSAEWPTIRAKVSRKAILSLSGDQDDTYANYIKPNWPDIRSLRAGQGGVGVGYGAFVFASAENAPYFNVDWTRENVSSRGPYGEHYRVWGDGKQMAPGDKYDYFGVSGLSSDSLRKLGYVVWLPPRPKGEFLGEGDTFTFFNLIGNGLDAYRDETPGGWGGRVVVNPGSRRAAPAAAPGGAAGGIEAFMKSLEGVGAEGPSTRPPSPHPNFVPAAQNDFAARMQWTVTPTYAGANHEPVVAIHGSAHITARPGGTVRLEGTTSDPDGNAVKVRWWRWKDVDTYPGDVSLSSPASLVTSLQVPADGSRPPTTDAPRSLATRASWCPWRAEPASRTQCLKDQCGVEGCTASCLIGSATTISRAGPRSVCCCSCIR
;
A
#
# COMPACT_ATOMS: atom_id res chain seq x y z
N MET A 1 41.18 -7.25 -78.91
CA MET A 1 40.55 -8.57 -79.14
C MET A 1 39.16 -8.50 -78.49
N ARG A 2 38.10 -8.56 -79.30
CA ARG A 2 37.04 -9.61 -79.30
C ARG A 2 36.43 -9.92 -77.92
N ASN A 3 35.11 -9.88 -77.68
CA ASN A 3 33.93 -9.37 -78.43
C ASN A 3 32.81 -9.08 -77.38
N SER A 4 31.97 -8.03 -77.52
CA SER A 4 30.56 -8.05 -77.98
C SER A 4 29.60 -8.95 -77.16
N ALA A 5 28.37 -8.56 -76.79
CA ALA A 5 27.43 -7.50 -77.22
C ALA A 5 26.73 -6.85 -75.99
N MET A 6 26.13 -5.64 -75.99
CA MET A 6 24.89 -5.19 -76.68
C MET A 6 23.70 -6.16 -76.49
N THR A 7 22.44 -5.75 -76.28
CA THR A 7 21.69 -4.51 -76.62
C THR A 7 20.59 -4.33 -75.50
N THR A 8 19.76 -3.28 -75.31
CA THR A 8 19.19 -2.19 -76.15
C THR A 8 18.75 -0.99 -75.29
N ILE A 9 18.45 0.16 -75.92
CA ILE A 9 17.89 1.40 -75.32
C ILE A 9 16.35 1.44 -75.44
N ARG A 10 15.64 2.09 -74.49
CA ARG A 10 14.45 2.89 -74.82
C ARG A 10 14.11 3.97 -73.78
N THR A 11 14.50 5.20 -74.06
CA THR A 11 13.83 6.41 -73.55
C THR A 11 12.45 6.55 -74.18
N MET A 12 11.48 7.09 -73.43
CA MET A 12 10.28 7.66 -74.03
C MET A 12 9.79 8.85 -73.21
N THR A 13 10.09 10.06 -73.71
CA THR A 13 9.59 11.31 -73.15
C THR A 13 8.21 11.58 -73.74
N LEU A 14 7.20 11.80 -72.88
CA LEU A 14 5.97 12.47 -73.29
C LEU A 14 5.53 13.43 -72.18
N ALA A 15 5.52 14.72 -72.47
CA ALA A 15 4.99 15.73 -71.57
C ALA A 15 3.55 16.06 -71.99
N LEU A 16 2.67 16.34 -71.01
CA LEU A 16 1.45 17.10 -71.25
C LEU A 16 1.16 18.03 -70.07
N LEU A 17 0.52 19.17 -70.34
CA LEU A 17 0.22 20.22 -69.37
C LEU A 17 -0.92 19.83 -68.42
N GLY A 18 -0.93 20.42 -67.22
CA GLY A 18 -1.99 20.21 -66.24
C GLY A 18 -1.88 21.03 -64.95
N LEU A 19 -1.83 22.38 -65.04
CA LEU A 19 -2.11 23.20 -63.85
C LEU A 19 -3.62 23.19 -63.56
N THR A 20 -4.00 22.87 -62.32
CA THR A 20 -4.81 23.76 -61.44
C THR A 20 -4.89 23.15 -60.02
N LEU A 21 -5.25 23.97 -59.03
CA LEU A 21 -5.33 23.57 -57.62
C LEU A 21 -6.73 23.08 -57.26
N GLY A 22 -6.84 22.19 -56.27
CA GLY A 22 -8.11 21.94 -55.56
C GLY A 22 -8.18 20.56 -54.88
N GLY A 23 -7.92 20.50 -53.56
CA GLY A 23 -8.10 19.25 -52.80
C GLY A 23 -7.39 19.19 -51.45
N CYS A 24 -7.96 19.81 -50.42
CA CYS A 24 -7.52 19.59 -49.04
C CYS A 24 -7.95 18.19 -48.56
N ALA A 25 -7.04 17.22 -48.60
CA ALA A 25 -7.23 15.89 -48.04
C ALA A 25 -6.27 15.66 -46.86
N THR A 26 -6.72 15.95 -45.63
CA THR A 26 -5.98 15.62 -44.41
C THR A 26 -5.98 14.10 -44.19
N ALA A 27 -4.96 13.42 -44.70
CA ALA A 27 -4.76 11.99 -44.50
C ALA A 27 -4.49 11.71 -43.02
N ALA A 28 -5.53 11.32 -42.28
CA ALA A 28 -5.39 10.87 -40.89
C ALA A 28 -4.47 9.64 -40.85
N ARG A 29 -3.37 9.74 -40.09
CA ARG A 29 -2.51 8.58 -39.82
C ARG A 29 -3.36 7.47 -39.23
N ARG A 30 -3.36 6.29 -39.87
CA ARG A 30 -3.69 5.05 -39.17
C ARG A 30 -2.63 4.88 -38.07
N VAL A 31 -3.09 4.67 -36.84
CA VAL A 31 -2.25 4.11 -35.79
C VAL A 31 -2.43 2.61 -35.90
N ASP A 32 -1.55 1.97 -36.68
CA ASP A 32 -1.55 0.53 -36.81
C ASP A 32 -1.18 -0.09 -35.45
N GLY A 33 -1.92 -1.12 -35.06
CA GLY A 33 -1.77 -1.75 -33.74
C GLY A 33 -0.41 -2.44 -33.61
N GLY A 34 0.46 -1.88 -32.78
CA GLY A 34 1.69 -2.55 -32.37
C GLY A 34 1.41 -3.81 -31.53
N PRO A 35 2.43 -4.67 -31.33
CA PRO A 35 2.32 -5.80 -30.41
C PRO A 35 1.94 -5.36 -28.98
N PRO A 36 1.48 -6.29 -28.12
CA PRO A 36 1.24 -5.99 -26.71
C PRO A 36 2.46 -5.33 -26.07
N THR A 37 2.21 -4.35 -25.20
CA THR A 37 3.24 -3.63 -24.44
C THR A 37 4.23 -4.60 -23.81
N SER A 38 5.52 -4.25 -23.87
CA SER A 38 6.58 -4.91 -23.12
C SER A 38 6.15 -5.15 -21.67
N VAL A 39 6.39 -6.36 -21.15
CA VAL A 39 6.09 -6.70 -19.75
C VAL A 39 6.73 -5.64 -18.86
N ALA A 40 5.89 -4.83 -18.21
CA ALA A 40 6.37 -3.68 -17.43
C ALA A 40 7.25 -4.15 -16.28
N SER A 41 8.37 -3.48 -16.07
CA SER A 41 9.31 -3.78 -15.00
C SER A 41 8.61 -3.66 -13.65
N LYS A 42 8.81 -4.65 -12.77
CA LYS A 42 8.42 -4.55 -11.36
C LYS A 42 9.14 -3.35 -10.72
N PRO A 43 8.45 -2.43 -10.02
CA PRO A 43 9.05 -1.24 -9.42
C PRO A 43 10.32 -1.55 -8.61
N ARG A 44 11.39 -0.77 -8.80
CA ARG A 44 12.62 -0.87 -7.99
C ARG A 44 12.38 -0.18 -6.65
N VAL A 45 12.50 -0.90 -5.54
CA VAL A 45 12.11 -0.40 -4.21
C VAL A 45 13.29 -0.47 -3.24
N VAL A 46 13.54 0.63 -2.52
CA VAL A 46 14.36 0.62 -1.29
C VAL A 46 13.48 1.06 -0.14
N VAL A 47 13.43 0.26 0.91
CA VAL A 47 12.79 0.62 2.19
C VAL A 47 13.86 1.16 3.15
N THR A 48 13.63 2.33 3.74
CA THR A 48 14.41 2.86 4.87
C THR A 48 13.49 2.99 6.09
N THR A 49 13.72 2.17 7.11
CA THR A 49 12.76 1.82 8.17
C THR A 49 13.48 1.79 9.53
N ASP A 50 12.79 2.25 10.59
CA ASP A 50 13.29 2.26 11.97
C ASP A 50 12.42 1.31 12.83
N PRO A 51 12.86 0.89 14.04
CA PRO A 51 12.29 -0.27 14.73
C PRO A 51 10.92 -0.05 15.41
N GLU A 52 9.98 0.68 14.78
CA GLU A 52 8.62 0.81 15.32
C GLU A 52 7.77 -0.47 15.14
N LEU A 53 6.69 -0.61 15.93
CA LEU A 53 5.77 -1.75 15.87
C LEU A 53 5.06 -1.88 14.52
N ASP A 54 4.73 -0.75 13.92
CA ASP A 54 3.97 -0.70 12.68
C ASP A 54 4.87 -0.61 11.44
N ASP A 55 6.10 -0.12 11.55
CA ASP A 55 7.22 -0.49 10.65
C ASP A 55 7.38 -2.01 10.59
N SER A 56 7.45 -2.68 11.76
CA SER A 56 7.63 -4.14 11.86
C SER A 56 6.48 -4.91 11.19
N ASN A 57 5.22 -4.48 11.39
CA ASN A 57 4.07 -5.07 10.72
C ASN A 57 4.02 -4.73 9.21
N SER A 58 4.37 -3.49 8.84
CA SER A 58 4.44 -3.05 7.44
C SER A 58 5.51 -3.83 6.67
N LEU A 59 6.61 -4.21 7.32
CA LEU A 59 7.64 -5.07 6.75
C LEU A 59 7.13 -6.50 6.51
N LEU A 60 6.40 -7.08 7.46
CA LEU A 60 5.76 -8.39 7.26
C LEU A 60 4.77 -8.36 6.08
N ARG A 61 3.96 -7.30 5.93
CA ARG A 61 3.08 -7.17 4.76
C ARG A 61 3.92 -6.96 3.49
N TYR A 62 4.90 -6.05 3.48
CA TYR A 62 5.78 -5.80 2.33
C TYR A 62 6.44 -7.08 1.80
N LEU A 63 6.97 -7.93 2.68
CA LEU A 63 7.59 -9.20 2.30
C LEU A 63 6.59 -10.18 1.66
N LEU A 64 5.31 -10.17 2.04
CA LEU A 64 4.26 -10.95 1.36
C LEU A 64 3.86 -10.39 -0.02
N TYR A 65 4.07 -9.10 -0.28
CA TYR A 65 3.91 -8.49 -1.62
C TYR A 65 5.24 -8.35 -2.39
N SER A 66 6.33 -8.92 -1.89
CA SER A 66 7.65 -8.87 -2.55
C SER A 66 7.71 -9.59 -3.91
N THR A 67 6.63 -10.30 -4.29
CA THR A 67 6.36 -10.77 -5.65
C THR A 67 6.23 -9.65 -6.68
N ASP A 68 5.84 -8.44 -6.24
CA ASP A 68 5.39 -7.34 -7.10
C ASP A 68 6.52 -6.31 -7.33
N PHE A 69 7.58 -6.40 -6.52
CA PHE A 69 8.67 -5.43 -6.47
C PHE A 69 10.00 -6.04 -6.91
N ARG A 70 10.91 -5.19 -7.41
CA ARG A 70 12.34 -5.42 -7.32
C ARG A 70 12.82 -4.80 -6.00
N THR A 71 12.80 -5.56 -4.90
CA THR A 71 13.42 -5.12 -3.64
C THR A 71 14.92 -4.93 -3.87
N GLU A 72 15.36 -3.67 -3.96
CA GLU A 72 16.76 -3.32 -4.16
C GLU A 72 17.50 -3.11 -2.84
N GLY A 73 16.80 -2.76 -1.75
CA GLY A 73 17.35 -2.58 -0.41
C GLY A 73 16.30 -2.65 0.71
N LEU A 74 16.68 -3.19 1.86
CA LEU A 74 15.96 -3.12 3.14
C LEU A 74 16.92 -2.50 4.16
N VAL A 75 16.63 -1.31 4.67
CA VAL A 75 17.66 -0.46 5.28
C VAL A 75 17.24 0.07 6.65
N TYR A 76 18.02 -0.25 7.69
CA TYR A 76 17.85 0.36 9.01
C TYR A 76 18.11 1.87 8.93
N ALA A 77 17.19 2.70 9.44
CA ALA A 77 17.28 4.16 9.50
C ALA A 77 17.00 4.68 10.92
N SER A 78 17.27 5.97 11.17
CA SER A 78 16.76 6.70 12.33
C SER A 78 15.51 7.52 12.00
N SER A 79 14.74 7.89 13.02
CA SER A 79 13.63 8.86 12.98
C SER A 79 13.64 9.74 14.24
N GLN A 80 12.63 10.60 14.39
CA GLN A 80 12.30 11.24 15.67
C GLN A 80 11.85 10.27 16.79
N PHE A 81 11.46 9.05 16.43
CA PHE A 81 10.93 8.01 17.32
C PHE A 81 12.02 7.00 17.71
N HIS A 82 12.99 6.69 16.85
CA HIS A 82 14.08 5.75 17.15
C HIS A 82 15.43 6.21 16.61
N TRP A 83 16.48 6.17 17.44
CA TRP A 83 17.88 6.29 16.99
C TRP A 83 18.86 5.63 17.95
N LYS A 84 19.92 5.04 17.39
CA LYS A 84 20.82 4.11 18.08
C LYS A 84 21.84 4.79 19.02
N GLY A 85 22.26 6.00 18.68
CA GLY A 85 23.45 6.64 19.26
C GLY A 85 24.76 6.18 18.60
N ASP A 86 25.76 7.06 18.65
CA ASP A 86 27.13 6.80 18.16
C ASP A 86 27.97 5.86 19.07
N GLY A 87 27.47 5.55 20.27
CA GLY A 87 28.14 4.69 21.25
C GLY A 87 29.26 5.35 22.04
N THR A 88 29.46 6.67 21.92
CA THR A 88 30.52 7.41 22.62
C THR A 88 30.12 7.95 24.00
N GLY A 89 28.85 7.76 24.40
CA GLY A 89 28.24 8.43 25.56
C GLY A 89 27.82 9.89 25.27
N ARG A 90 27.90 10.34 24.01
CA ARG A 90 27.40 11.64 23.57
C ARG A 90 25.89 11.73 23.77
N LYS A 91 25.45 12.75 24.52
CA LYS A 91 24.02 13.04 24.70
C LYS A 91 23.50 13.95 23.59
N PHE A 92 22.31 13.62 23.09
CA PHE A 92 21.70 14.26 21.92
C PHE A 92 20.19 14.49 22.12
N ALA A 93 19.66 15.54 21.51
CA ALA A 93 18.23 15.86 21.41
C ALA A 93 17.99 16.93 20.33
N VAL A 94 16.93 16.75 19.53
CA VAL A 94 16.34 17.75 18.65
C VAL A 94 15.06 18.30 19.33
N PRO A 95 14.76 19.61 19.27
CA PRO A 95 13.50 20.15 19.79
C PRO A 95 12.25 19.53 19.15
N ASN A 96 11.10 19.59 19.85
CA ASN A 96 9.76 19.19 19.36
C ASN A 96 9.56 17.70 18.98
N ARG A 97 10.58 16.84 19.15
CA ARG A 97 10.50 15.39 19.00
C ARG A 97 9.79 14.72 20.16
N GLU A 98 9.56 13.41 20.04
CA GLU A 98 8.73 12.62 20.95
C GLU A 98 9.08 12.77 22.43
N TYR A 99 10.37 12.70 22.78
CA TYR A 99 10.90 12.84 24.14
C TYR A 99 10.65 14.21 24.82
N PHE A 100 10.09 15.17 24.08
CA PHE A 100 9.60 16.47 24.58
C PHE A 100 8.07 16.67 24.45
N ARG A 101 7.32 15.73 23.87
CA ARG A 101 5.84 15.80 23.76
C ARG A 101 5.18 15.42 25.08
N PHE A 102 3.90 15.77 25.26
CA PHE A 102 3.10 15.39 26.44
C PHE A 102 3.79 15.73 27.79
N GLY A 103 4.41 16.91 27.86
CA GLY A 103 5.15 17.41 29.02
C GLY A 103 6.45 16.66 29.36
N GLN A 104 6.89 15.70 28.54
CA GLN A 104 8.08 14.89 28.81
C GLN A 104 9.39 15.68 28.66
N LYS A 105 10.44 15.18 29.31
CA LYS A 105 11.84 15.69 29.24
C LYS A 105 12.81 14.52 29.35
N LEU A 106 12.71 13.56 28.41
CA LEU A 106 13.40 12.27 28.49
C LEU A 106 14.81 12.29 27.87
N CYS A 107 15.12 13.31 27.08
CA CYS A 107 16.43 13.58 26.49
C CYS A 107 16.86 15.03 26.84
N PRO A 108 18.15 15.42 26.73
CA PRO A 108 19.22 14.77 25.97
C PRO A 108 19.67 13.41 26.53
N CYS A 109 19.68 12.41 25.65
CA CYS A 109 19.88 10.99 25.93
C CYS A 109 20.99 10.42 25.01
N GLU A 110 21.48 9.21 25.28
CA GLU A 110 22.59 8.59 24.53
C GLU A 110 22.11 7.68 23.39
N SER A 111 20.86 7.20 23.48
CA SER A 111 20.06 6.56 22.44
C SER A 111 18.58 6.90 22.70
N TRP A 112 17.71 6.70 21.70
CA TRP A 112 16.25 6.84 21.87
C TRP A 112 15.54 5.62 21.31
N ARG A 113 14.82 4.91 22.20
CA ARG A 113 13.96 3.72 21.94
C ARG A 113 14.61 2.57 21.14
N TRP A 114 15.92 2.58 20.95
CA TRP A 114 16.66 1.58 20.16
C TRP A 114 17.20 0.43 21.03
N ALA A 115 16.91 -0.83 20.67
CA ALA A 115 17.39 -2.00 21.42
C ALA A 115 18.90 -2.25 21.20
N PRO A 116 19.70 -2.62 22.23
CA PRO A 116 21.15 -2.86 22.07
C PRO A 116 21.51 -3.96 21.07
N ASN A 117 20.58 -4.89 20.82
CA ASN A 117 20.70 -6.01 19.89
C ASN A 117 19.67 -5.92 18.74
N GLU A 118 19.22 -4.71 18.38
CA GLU A 118 18.19 -4.48 17.36
C GLU A 118 18.49 -5.17 16.04
N ARG A 119 17.49 -5.86 15.48
CA ARG A 119 17.58 -6.67 14.25
C ARG A 119 16.22 -6.99 13.60
N PHE A 120 15.19 -6.15 13.78
CA PHE A 120 13.83 -6.46 13.30
C PHE A 120 13.73 -6.77 11.79
N ILE A 121 14.56 -6.16 10.93
CA ILE A 121 14.58 -6.47 9.49
C ILE A 121 15.09 -7.89 9.24
N ASP A 122 16.16 -8.29 9.94
CA ASP A 122 16.69 -9.64 9.88
C ASP A 122 15.71 -10.66 10.44
N ASP A 123 14.99 -10.32 11.52
CA ASP A 123 13.95 -11.19 12.12
C ASP A 123 12.71 -11.35 11.22
N ALA A 124 12.30 -10.30 10.52
CA ALA A 124 11.25 -10.37 9.49
C ALA A 124 11.66 -11.31 8.33
N VAL A 125 12.94 -11.32 7.96
CA VAL A 125 13.46 -12.26 6.95
C VAL A 125 13.68 -13.67 7.52
N ASP A 126 14.04 -13.82 8.80
CA ASP A 126 14.09 -15.12 9.51
C ASP A 126 12.72 -15.79 9.59
N VAL A 127 11.63 -15.02 9.77
CA VAL A 127 10.27 -15.58 9.77
C VAL A 127 9.74 -15.83 8.36
N TYR A 128 10.07 -14.97 7.39
CA TYR A 128 9.81 -15.24 5.97
C TYR A 128 10.48 -16.53 5.49
N GLU A 129 11.73 -16.80 5.89
CA GLU A 129 12.46 -18.02 5.52
C GLU A 129 11.73 -19.31 5.96
N LYS A 130 11.07 -19.30 7.13
CA LYS A 130 10.30 -20.44 7.65
C LYS A 130 9.06 -20.77 6.79
N VAL A 131 8.48 -19.77 6.13
CA VAL A 131 7.23 -19.91 5.33
C VAL A 131 7.47 -19.85 3.83
N TYR A 132 8.68 -19.48 3.40
CA TYR A 132 9.11 -19.44 2.01
C TYR A 132 8.81 -20.73 1.20
N PRO A 133 8.96 -21.96 1.75
CA PRO A 133 8.60 -23.18 1.03
C PRO A 133 7.12 -23.22 0.60
N ASN A 134 6.22 -22.71 1.43
CA ASN A 134 4.79 -22.62 1.14
C ASN A 134 4.49 -21.47 0.17
N LEU A 135 5.02 -20.27 0.43
CA LEU A 135 4.82 -19.09 -0.42
C LEU A 135 5.18 -19.35 -1.90
N ARG A 136 6.27 -20.07 -2.17
CA ARG A 136 6.68 -20.45 -3.53
C ARG A 136 5.67 -21.35 -4.27
N VAL A 137 4.86 -22.13 -3.57
CA VAL A 137 3.82 -22.97 -4.17
C VAL A 137 2.74 -22.07 -4.77
N HIS A 138 2.34 -21.03 -4.04
CA HIS A 138 1.30 -20.08 -4.45
C HIS A 138 1.80 -19.06 -5.49
N HIS A 139 3.02 -18.53 -5.35
CA HIS A 139 3.61 -17.64 -6.35
C HIS A 139 5.11 -17.90 -6.58
N ARG A 140 5.46 -18.47 -7.74
CA ARG A 140 6.84 -18.91 -8.05
C ARG A 140 7.92 -17.81 -7.96
N ASP A 141 7.54 -16.54 -8.19
CA ASP A 141 8.47 -15.41 -8.26
C ASP A 141 8.88 -14.87 -6.86
N TYR A 142 8.39 -15.45 -5.75
CA TYR A 142 8.78 -15.01 -4.39
C TYR A 142 10.32 -15.03 -4.23
N PRO A 143 10.95 -13.92 -3.80
CA PRO A 143 12.40 -13.81 -3.70
C PRO A 143 12.96 -14.78 -2.66
N THR A 144 14.15 -15.34 -2.90
CA THR A 144 14.78 -16.24 -1.93
C THR A 144 15.14 -15.47 -0.65
N PRO A 145 15.06 -16.11 0.54
CA PRO A 145 15.52 -15.50 1.80
C PRO A 145 16.97 -15.03 1.71
N ALA A 146 17.85 -15.82 1.08
CA ALA A 146 19.24 -15.41 0.81
C ALA A 146 19.35 -14.15 -0.07
N MET A 147 18.44 -13.95 -1.03
CA MET A 147 18.41 -12.71 -1.81
C MET A 147 17.94 -11.53 -0.97
N LEU A 148 16.85 -11.67 -0.19
CA LEU A 148 16.37 -10.64 0.74
C LEU A 148 17.45 -10.24 1.76
N ARG A 149 18.13 -11.21 2.40
CA ARG A 149 19.27 -10.97 3.30
C ARG A 149 20.39 -10.19 2.60
N SER A 150 20.70 -10.50 1.35
CA SER A 150 21.74 -9.77 0.61
C SER A 150 21.36 -8.31 0.27
N LYS A 151 20.09 -7.92 0.47
CA LYS A 151 19.59 -6.54 0.38
C LYS A 151 19.53 -5.79 1.72
N ILE A 152 19.76 -6.44 2.87
CA ILE A 152 19.74 -5.79 4.19
C ILE A 152 20.98 -4.87 4.34
N ARG A 153 20.79 -3.60 4.74
CA ARG A 153 21.88 -2.64 4.98
C ARG A 153 21.63 -1.81 6.25
N TRP A 154 22.72 -1.32 6.83
CA TRP A 154 22.70 -0.26 7.83
C TRP A 154 22.78 1.10 7.13
N GLY A 155 21.76 1.92 7.32
CA GLY A 155 21.73 3.32 6.91
C GLY A 155 22.21 4.25 8.02
N ASN A 156 21.77 5.50 7.94
CA ASN A 156 22.05 6.53 8.92
C ASN A 156 21.13 6.31 10.14
N VAL A 157 21.66 5.64 11.18
CA VAL A 157 20.95 5.25 12.40
C VAL A 157 21.45 5.92 13.68
N GLU A 158 22.58 6.64 13.64
CA GLU A 158 23.25 7.15 14.84
C GLU A 158 22.37 8.18 15.58
N PHE A 159 21.84 9.18 14.87
CA PHE A 159 20.97 10.20 15.43
C PHE A 159 19.89 10.64 14.41
N ASP A 160 18.75 11.07 14.93
CA ASP A 160 17.69 11.80 14.20
C ASP A 160 18.30 12.88 13.27
N GLY A 161 18.08 12.69 11.96
CA GLY A 161 18.48 13.62 10.90
C GLY A 161 19.96 13.61 10.50
N ASP A 162 20.78 12.68 11.02
CA ASP A 162 22.23 12.73 10.81
C ASP A 162 22.67 12.32 9.40
N ILE A 163 23.05 13.32 8.59
CA ILE A 163 23.65 13.17 7.26
C ILE A 163 25.17 13.45 7.23
N SER A 164 25.87 13.33 8.36
CA SER A 164 27.31 13.63 8.46
C SER A 164 28.22 12.60 7.79
N LYS A 165 27.86 11.31 7.85
CA LYS A 165 28.65 10.16 7.36
C LYS A 165 27.92 9.38 6.27
N ASP A 166 28.66 8.88 5.29
CA ASP A 166 28.18 7.83 4.38
C ASP A 166 28.03 6.49 5.11
N THR A 167 27.04 5.70 4.68
CA THR A 167 26.65 4.42 5.27
C THR A 167 26.38 3.38 4.16
N PRO A 168 26.47 2.06 4.44
CA PRO A 168 26.14 1.03 3.45
C PRO A 168 24.73 1.14 2.84
N GLY A 169 23.79 1.76 3.56
CA GLY A 169 22.46 2.13 3.06
C GLY A 169 22.47 3.33 2.12
N SER A 170 23.18 4.42 2.47
CA SER A 170 23.28 5.60 1.60
C SER A 170 24.10 5.32 0.34
N ASP A 171 25.13 4.47 0.45
CA ASP A 171 25.94 3.99 -0.67
C ASP A 171 25.07 3.21 -1.68
N LEU A 172 24.26 2.26 -1.18
CA LEU A 172 23.32 1.51 -2.01
C LEU A 172 22.37 2.46 -2.77
N ILE A 173 21.77 3.43 -2.08
CA ILE A 173 20.84 4.40 -2.72
C ILE A 173 21.58 5.29 -3.73
N ARG A 174 22.78 5.78 -3.42
CA ARG A 174 23.63 6.56 -4.33
C ARG A 174 23.90 5.78 -5.62
N ASP A 175 24.32 4.53 -5.49
CA ASP A 175 24.75 3.72 -6.61
C ASP A 175 23.55 3.30 -7.48
N LEU A 176 22.41 2.96 -6.87
CA LEU A 176 21.13 2.73 -7.58
C LEU A 176 20.66 3.97 -8.37
N LEU A 177 20.80 5.17 -7.82
CA LEU A 177 20.42 6.42 -8.49
C LEU A 177 21.39 6.83 -9.61
N LEU A 178 22.64 6.34 -9.56
CA LEU A 178 23.65 6.57 -10.59
C LEU A 178 23.72 5.46 -11.66
N ASP A 179 23.21 4.25 -11.41
CA ASP A 179 23.27 3.12 -12.35
C ASP A 179 22.51 3.37 -13.68
N ASP A 180 22.79 2.56 -14.70
CA ASP A 180 22.30 2.73 -16.07
C ASP A 180 20.99 1.99 -16.39
N ASP A 181 20.40 1.31 -15.41
CA ASP A 181 19.00 0.87 -15.53
C ASP A 181 18.11 2.15 -15.50
N PRO A 182 17.32 2.43 -16.55
CA PRO A 182 16.57 3.68 -16.66
C PRO A 182 15.35 3.72 -15.73
N GLU A 183 14.96 2.59 -15.14
CA GLU A 183 13.77 2.49 -14.31
C GLU A 183 13.91 3.28 -13.00
N PRO A 184 12.84 3.96 -12.55
CA PRO A 184 12.86 4.73 -11.32
C PRO A 184 13.00 3.83 -10.08
N VAL A 185 13.62 4.39 -9.05
CA VAL A 185 13.80 3.79 -7.74
C VAL A 185 12.87 4.51 -6.75
N TYR A 186 11.91 3.75 -6.24
CA TYR A 186 10.97 4.18 -5.22
C TYR A 186 11.64 4.03 -3.85
N LEU A 187 11.90 5.18 -3.22
CA LEU A 187 12.57 5.31 -1.94
C LEU A 187 11.48 5.50 -0.88
N LEU A 188 11.16 4.41 -0.19
CA LEU A 188 10.11 4.37 0.84
C LEU A 188 10.77 4.68 2.19
N ALA A 189 10.57 5.89 2.68
CA ALA A 189 11.01 6.27 4.02
C ALA A 189 9.84 6.08 4.98
N TRP A 190 9.95 5.06 5.82
CA TRP A 190 8.99 4.74 6.87
C TRP A 190 9.37 5.57 8.10
N GLY A 191 10.64 5.48 8.50
CA GLY A 191 11.29 6.43 9.39
C GLY A 191 11.74 7.75 8.75
N GLY A 192 12.85 8.28 9.26
CA GLY A 192 13.50 9.47 8.75
C GLY A 192 14.13 9.30 7.36
N ALA A 193 14.20 10.39 6.60
CA ALA A 193 14.77 10.38 5.25
C ALA A 193 16.31 10.57 5.21
N SER A 194 16.98 10.65 6.37
CA SER A 194 18.43 10.83 6.54
C SER A 194 19.30 9.98 5.61
N THR A 195 19.02 8.69 5.47
CA THR A 195 19.81 7.79 4.61
C THR A 195 19.68 8.15 3.12
N ILE A 196 18.49 8.60 2.68
CA ILE A 196 18.23 9.10 1.33
C ILE A 196 18.89 10.48 1.13
N ALA A 197 18.73 11.37 2.11
CA ALA A 197 19.32 12.70 2.12
C ALA A 197 20.86 12.62 2.05
N ARG A 198 21.49 11.70 2.79
CA ARG A 198 22.92 11.41 2.72
C ARG A 198 23.34 10.91 1.34
N ALA A 199 22.63 9.93 0.78
CA ALA A 199 22.93 9.39 -0.55
C ALA A 199 22.94 10.49 -1.63
N LEU A 200 21.88 11.31 -1.64
CA LEU A 200 21.77 12.48 -2.52
C LEU A 200 22.88 13.50 -2.26
N LYS A 201 23.21 13.77 -1.00
CA LYS A 201 24.31 14.67 -0.64
C LYS A 201 25.67 14.15 -1.13
N SER A 202 25.92 12.85 -1.13
CA SER A 202 27.18 12.28 -1.63
C SER A 202 27.30 12.34 -3.15
N ILE A 203 26.18 12.33 -3.87
CA ILE A 203 26.17 12.69 -5.30
C ILE A 203 26.48 14.18 -5.47
N GLN A 204 25.88 15.07 -4.69
CA GLN A 204 26.13 16.51 -4.75
C GLN A 204 27.60 16.84 -4.43
N ASP A 205 28.12 16.37 -3.29
CA ASP A 205 29.47 16.60 -2.78
C ASP A 205 30.55 16.14 -3.79
N SER A 206 30.30 15.03 -4.51
CA SER A 206 31.26 14.47 -5.47
C SER A 206 31.10 14.93 -6.92
N ARG A 207 29.94 15.49 -7.31
CA ARG A 207 29.64 15.83 -8.73
C ARG A 207 29.29 17.29 -9.00
N ALA A 208 28.91 18.09 -8.01
CA ALA A 208 28.37 19.44 -8.26
C ALA A 208 29.35 20.45 -8.88
N SER A 209 30.65 20.20 -8.80
CA SER A 209 31.71 21.00 -9.45
C SER A 209 32.00 20.58 -10.89
N SER A 210 31.40 19.48 -11.39
CA SER A 210 31.65 18.96 -12.74
C SER A 210 30.74 19.61 -13.79
N ALA A 211 31.22 19.70 -15.03
CA ALA A 211 30.41 20.17 -16.16
C ALA A 211 29.21 19.25 -16.46
N GLU A 212 29.26 17.99 -16.03
CA GLU A 212 28.18 17.01 -16.16
C GLU A 212 27.06 17.19 -15.13
N TRP A 213 27.24 18.05 -14.11
CA TRP A 213 26.32 18.21 -13.00
C TRP A 213 24.84 18.41 -13.40
N PRO A 214 24.48 19.26 -14.39
CA PRO A 214 23.09 19.40 -14.80
C PRO A 214 22.47 18.09 -15.31
N THR A 215 23.24 17.29 -16.04
CA THR A 215 22.82 15.99 -16.58
C THR A 215 22.72 14.93 -15.48
N ILE A 216 23.69 14.87 -14.57
CA ILE A 216 23.69 13.96 -13.42
C ILE A 216 22.51 14.28 -12.50
N ARG A 217 22.34 15.56 -12.12
CA ARG A 217 21.23 16.03 -11.29
C ARG A 217 19.89 15.67 -11.93
N ALA A 218 19.74 15.88 -13.23
CA ALA A 218 18.52 15.53 -13.95
C ALA A 218 18.30 14.00 -14.10
N LYS A 219 19.35 13.17 -14.20
CA LYS A 219 19.25 11.70 -14.15
C LYS A 219 18.68 11.27 -12.80
N VAL A 220 19.32 11.71 -11.72
CA VAL A 220 18.94 11.39 -10.33
C VAL A 220 17.54 11.89 -10.00
N SER A 221 17.19 13.14 -10.34
CA SER A 221 15.87 13.71 -10.03
C SER A 221 14.70 13.01 -10.74
N ARG A 222 14.90 12.50 -11.96
CA ARG A 222 13.88 11.69 -12.64
C ARG A 222 13.76 10.28 -12.06
N LYS A 223 14.87 9.73 -11.56
CA LYS A 223 14.98 8.34 -11.13
C LYS A 223 14.55 8.14 -9.67
N ALA A 224 14.84 9.08 -8.78
CA ALA A 224 14.35 9.05 -7.41
C ALA A 224 12.84 9.37 -7.36
N ILE A 225 12.06 8.49 -6.72
CA ILE A 225 10.65 8.76 -6.38
C ILE A 225 10.49 8.55 -4.88
N LEU A 226 10.12 9.61 -4.16
CA LEU A 226 10.02 9.59 -2.70
C LEU A 226 8.64 9.14 -2.23
N SER A 227 8.55 8.20 -1.29
CA SER A 227 7.31 7.92 -0.55
C SER A 227 7.59 7.92 0.95
N LEU A 228 7.31 9.06 1.58
CA LEU A 228 7.60 9.31 3.00
C LEU A 228 6.37 9.06 3.87
N SER A 229 6.55 8.39 5.00
CA SER A 229 5.59 8.30 6.12
C SER A 229 5.62 9.58 6.97
N GLY A 230 5.49 10.72 6.29
CA GLY A 230 5.82 12.04 6.84
C GLY A 230 7.31 12.37 6.80
N ASP A 231 7.65 13.64 7.08
CA ASP A 231 9.04 14.08 7.24
C ASP A 231 9.43 13.88 8.71
N GLN A 232 9.98 12.71 9.03
CA GLN A 232 10.17 12.28 10.42
C GLN A 232 11.47 12.74 11.08
N ASP A 233 12.41 13.31 10.32
CA ASP A 233 13.71 13.78 10.80
C ASP A 233 14.09 15.17 10.26
N ASP A 234 13.11 15.88 9.68
CA ASP A 234 13.23 17.14 8.92
C ASP A 234 14.21 17.11 7.73
N THR A 235 14.83 15.97 7.37
CA THR A 235 15.86 15.97 6.33
C THR A 235 15.27 16.19 4.94
N TYR A 236 13.99 15.91 4.73
CA TYR A 236 13.31 16.30 3.49
C TYR A 236 13.12 17.83 3.43
N ALA A 237 12.60 18.46 4.48
CA ALA A 237 12.43 19.91 4.55
C ALA A 237 13.76 20.69 4.50
N ASN A 238 14.78 20.23 5.23
CA ASN A 238 16.03 20.95 5.43
C ASN A 238 17.11 20.66 4.37
N TYR A 239 17.13 19.45 3.78
CA TYR A 239 18.14 19.08 2.78
C TYR A 239 17.57 18.68 1.43
N ILE A 240 16.66 17.69 1.34
CA ILE A 240 16.25 17.12 0.05
C ILE A 240 15.51 18.17 -0.78
N LYS A 241 14.43 18.76 -0.25
CA LYS A 241 13.58 19.71 -0.98
C LYS A 241 14.33 20.99 -1.42
N PRO A 242 15.24 21.59 -0.61
CA PRO A 242 16.03 22.74 -1.07
C PRO A 242 17.07 22.41 -2.16
N ASN A 243 17.73 21.26 -2.09
CA ASN A 243 18.83 20.92 -3.03
C ASN A 243 18.35 20.18 -4.29
N TRP A 244 17.27 19.40 -4.15
CA TRP A 244 16.71 18.48 -5.14
C TRP A 244 15.20 18.68 -5.36
N PRO A 245 14.71 19.92 -5.63
CA PRO A 245 13.28 20.22 -5.79
C PRO A 245 12.61 19.51 -6.97
N ASP A 246 13.41 19.00 -7.91
CA ASP A 246 12.95 18.25 -9.09
C ASP A 246 12.66 16.76 -8.79
N ILE A 247 13.00 16.27 -7.58
CA ILE A 247 12.61 14.93 -7.12
C ILE A 247 11.13 14.92 -6.77
N ARG A 248 10.39 13.97 -7.34
CA ARG A 248 8.94 13.84 -7.16
C ARG A 248 8.58 12.87 -6.04
N SER A 249 7.42 13.08 -5.44
CA SER A 249 6.81 12.11 -4.53
C SER A 249 5.89 11.12 -5.27
N LEU A 250 5.80 9.90 -4.75
CA LEU A 250 4.73 8.96 -5.10
C LEU A 250 3.37 9.53 -4.64
N ARG A 251 2.34 9.32 -5.44
CA ARG A 251 0.97 9.77 -5.15
C ARG A 251 0.32 8.82 -4.15
N ALA A 252 0.45 9.10 -2.86
CA ALA A 252 -0.06 8.23 -1.78
C ALA A 252 -0.72 9.06 -0.64
N GLY A 253 -1.24 8.36 0.37
CA GLY A 253 -1.90 8.90 1.55
C GLY A 253 -3.36 9.32 1.33
N GLN A 254 -3.65 10.20 0.38
CA GLN A 254 -4.98 10.80 0.27
C GLN A 254 -6.07 9.80 -0.15
N GLY A 255 -6.94 9.44 0.80
CA GLY A 255 -8.11 8.60 0.57
C GLY A 255 -7.77 7.15 0.20
N GLY A 256 -6.60 6.65 0.62
CA GLY A 256 -6.22 5.24 0.52
C GLY A 256 -6.82 4.35 1.61
N VAL A 257 -6.34 3.12 1.68
CA VAL A 257 -6.67 2.13 2.71
C VAL A 257 -5.93 2.48 4.00
N GLY A 258 -6.67 2.95 5.02
CA GLY A 258 -6.10 3.28 6.33
C GLY A 258 -5.82 2.04 7.17
N VAL A 259 -4.54 1.65 7.25
CA VAL A 259 -4.04 0.53 8.07
C VAL A 259 -3.08 0.96 9.20
N GLY A 260 -2.78 2.25 9.37
CA GLY A 260 -1.95 2.74 10.48
C GLY A 260 -2.58 2.55 11.87
N TYR A 261 -1.85 2.94 12.92
CA TYR A 261 -2.31 2.87 14.31
C TYR A 261 -3.75 3.34 14.51
N GLY A 262 -4.56 2.51 15.16
CA GLY A 262 -5.97 2.81 15.40
C GLY A 262 -6.86 2.64 14.17
N ALA A 263 -6.48 1.83 13.18
CA ALA A 263 -7.31 1.49 12.02
C ALA A 263 -8.77 1.13 12.39
N PHE A 264 -8.98 0.31 13.44
CA PHE A 264 -10.32 0.01 13.95
C PHE A 264 -11.09 1.25 14.46
N VAL A 265 -10.41 2.26 14.99
CA VAL A 265 -11.02 3.50 15.52
C VAL A 265 -11.51 4.40 14.39
N PHE A 266 -10.78 4.47 13.28
CA PHE A 266 -11.09 5.35 12.13
C PHE A 266 -11.88 4.69 11.01
N ALA A 267 -11.92 3.35 10.95
CA ALA A 267 -12.65 2.62 9.92
C ALA A 267 -14.17 2.94 9.94
N SER A 268 -14.75 3.05 8.75
CA SER A 268 -16.21 3.14 8.55
C SER A 268 -16.93 1.90 9.09
N ALA A 269 -18.24 1.99 9.33
CA ALA A 269 -19.04 0.88 9.86
C ALA A 269 -18.87 -0.43 9.06
N GLU A 270 -18.80 -0.33 7.74
CA GLU A 270 -18.57 -1.44 6.79
C GLU A 270 -17.15 -2.02 6.80
N ASN A 271 -16.16 -1.26 7.28
CA ASN A 271 -14.73 -1.64 7.25
C ASN A 271 -14.17 -2.04 8.62
N ALA A 272 -14.75 -1.58 9.72
CA ALA A 272 -14.31 -1.91 11.08
C ALA A 272 -14.19 -3.43 11.37
N PRO A 273 -14.99 -4.34 10.78
CA PRO A 273 -14.80 -5.78 10.96
C PRO A 273 -13.41 -6.27 10.53
N TYR A 274 -12.79 -5.71 9.49
CA TYR A 274 -11.45 -6.10 9.00
C TYR A 274 -10.28 -5.71 9.92
N PHE A 275 -10.57 -5.14 11.09
CA PHE A 275 -9.59 -4.71 12.08
C PHE A 275 -9.92 -5.20 13.50
N ASN A 276 -11.00 -5.97 13.68
CA ASN A 276 -11.42 -6.44 15.00
C ASN A 276 -10.61 -7.68 15.45
N VAL A 277 -10.76 -8.08 16.72
CA VAL A 277 -10.05 -9.23 17.31
C VAL A 277 -10.29 -10.53 16.53
N ASP A 278 -11.53 -10.84 16.17
CA ASP A 278 -11.86 -12.12 15.54
C ASP A 278 -11.28 -12.22 14.13
N TRP A 279 -11.43 -11.19 13.30
CA TRP A 279 -10.84 -11.13 11.96
C TRP A 279 -9.31 -11.17 12.03
N THR A 280 -8.71 -10.41 12.95
CA THR A 280 -7.24 -10.35 13.11
C THR A 280 -6.69 -11.70 13.55
N ARG A 281 -7.33 -12.37 14.51
CA ARG A 281 -6.99 -13.73 14.93
C ARG A 281 -7.14 -14.72 13.78
N GLU A 282 -8.28 -14.72 13.11
CA GLU A 282 -8.61 -15.68 12.04
C GLU A 282 -7.73 -15.52 10.80
N ASN A 283 -7.38 -14.29 10.41
CA ASN A 283 -6.73 -14.01 9.13
C ASN A 283 -5.26 -13.64 9.24
N VAL A 284 -4.78 -13.22 10.41
CA VAL A 284 -3.39 -12.76 10.60
C VAL A 284 -2.70 -13.53 11.73
N SER A 285 -3.04 -13.27 13.01
CA SER A 285 -2.16 -13.63 14.14
C SER A 285 -2.19 -15.11 14.55
N SER A 286 -3.12 -15.92 14.03
CA SER A 286 -3.07 -17.40 14.17
C SER A 286 -2.39 -18.12 13.00
N ARG A 287 -1.88 -17.40 11.99
CA ARG A 287 -1.30 -17.99 10.77
C ARG A 287 0.17 -18.40 10.96
N GLY A 288 0.35 -19.39 11.82
CA GLY A 288 1.63 -20.05 12.08
C GLY A 288 2.74 -19.08 12.51
N PRO A 289 4.02 -19.39 12.23
CA PRO A 289 5.14 -18.58 12.72
C PRO A 289 5.12 -17.14 12.20
N TYR A 290 4.54 -16.88 11.03
CA TYR A 290 4.39 -15.53 10.46
C TYR A 290 3.35 -14.70 11.22
N GLY A 291 2.19 -15.31 11.53
CA GLY A 291 1.16 -14.72 12.38
C GLY A 291 1.61 -14.50 13.84
N GLU A 292 2.41 -15.40 14.40
CA GLU A 292 2.98 -15.30 15.75
C GLU A 292 4.02 -14.15 15.87
N HIS A 293 4.70 -13.81 14.77
CA HIS A 293 5.64 -12.69 14.75
C HIS A 293 4.89 -11.34 14.74
N TYR A 294 3.83 -11.24 13.94
CA TYR A 294 2.99 -10.05 13.76
C TYR A 294 2.53 -9.44 15.11
N ARG A 295 2.65 -8.11 15.23
CA ARG A 295 2.33 -7.35 16.45
C ARG A 295 0.83 -7.03 16.52
N VAL A 296 0.19 -7.44 17.61
CA VAL A 296 -1.25 -7.19 17.89
C VAL A 296 -1.42 -6.63 19.29
N TRP A 297 -2.54 -5.97 19.56
CA TRP A 297 -2.77 -5.40 20.89
C TRP A 297 -2.77 -6.48 21.98
N GLY A 298 -2.08 -6.25 23.10
CA GLY A 298 -2.04 -7.18 24.23
C GLY A 298 -1.15 -8.41 24.00
N ASP A 299 -0.20 -8.35 23.05
CA ASP A 299 0.72 -9.45 22.75
C ASP A 299 1.83 -9.68 23.81
N GLY A 300 1.98 -8.78 24.77
CA GLY A 300 2.96 -8.88 25.86
C GLY A 300 4.41 -8.54 25.48
N LYS A 301 4.66 -8.09 24.24
CA LYS A 301 5.98 -7.68 23.73
C LYS A 301 6.13 -6.14 23.86
N GLN A 302 7.36 -5.63 23.98
CA GLN A 302 7.70 -4.20 23.82
C GLN A 302 8.83 -4.06 22.78
N MET A 303 8.99 -2.88 22.16
CA MET A 303 10.17 -2.55 21.34
C MET A 303 11.44 -2.43 22.18
N ALA A 304 11.48 -1.49 23.12
CA ALA A 304 12.61 -1.24 23.99
C ALA A 304 12.24 -1.44 25.48
N PRO A 305 13.14 -2.00 26.31
CA PRO A 305 12.89 -2.18 27.74
C PRO A 305 12.58 -0.85 28.45
N GLY A 306 11.39 -0.74 29.03
CA GLY A 306 10.97 0.47 29.75
C GLY A 306 10.53 1.63 28.85
N ASP A 307 10.22 1.36 27.58
CA ASP A 307 9.55 2.33 26.71
C ASP A 307 8.22 2.80 27.34
N LYS A 308 8.02 4.12 27.36
CA LYS A 308 6.84 4.78 27.92
C LYS A 308 5.75 5.04 26.89
N TYR A 309 6.07 4.96 25.60
CA TYR A 309 5.14 5.16 24.48
C TYR A 309 4.61 3.82 23.96
N ASP A 310 5.36 2.72 24.13
CA ASP A 310 4.88 1.36 23.90
C ASP A 310 4.25 0.74 25.15
N TYR A 311 2.93 0.87 25.24
CA TYR A 311 2.07 0.08 26.13
C TYR A 311 1.22 -0.92 25.35
N PHE A 312 1.52 -1.14 24.06
CA PHE A 312 0.67 -1.90 23.15
C PHE A 312 0.66 -3.40 23.46
N GLY A 313 1.72 -3.91 24.08
CA GLY A 313 1.75 -5.24 24.69
C GLY A 313 0.75 -5.43 25.86
N VAL A 314 0.11 -4.38 26.38
CA VAL A 314 -0.77 -4.41 27.57
C VAL A 314 -2.24 -4.20 27.20
N SER A 315 -3.12 -5.10 27.67
CA SER A 315 -4.57 -5.07 27.43
C SER A 315 -5.38 -5.13 28.72
N GLY A 316 -6.59 -4.55 28.72
CA GLY A 316 -7.53 -4.64 29.86
C GLY A 316 -7.33 -3.58 30.95
N LEU A 317 -6.44 -2.60 30.73
CA LEU A 317 -6.28 -1.42 31.57
C LEU A 317 -6.92 -0.19 30.91
N SER A 318 -7.46 0.73 31.71
CA SER A 318 -7.89 2.05 31.25
C SER A 318 -6.69 2.98 31.03
N SER A 319 -6.90 4.08 30.28
CA SER A 319 -5.90 5.13 30.08
C SER A 319 -5.34 5.64 31.41
N ASP A 320 -6.19 5.88 32.41
CA ASP A 320 -5.76 6.30 33.76
C ASP A 320 -4.86 5.29 34.45
N SER A 321 -5.16 3.99 34.34
CA SER A 321 -4.34 2.94 34.95
C SER A 321 -2.98 2.82 34.26
N LEU A 322 -2.92 2.98 32.93
CA LEU A 322 -1.67 3.02 32.18
C LEU A 322 -0.85 4.29 32.48
N ARG A 323 -1.48 5.46 32.58
CA ARG A 323 -0.83 6.71 33.02
C ARG A 323 -0.27 6.58 34.44
N LYS A 324 -0.97 5.88 35.35
CA LYS A 324 -0.48 5.55 36.71
C LYS A 324 0.70 4.57 36.73
N LEU A 325 0.85 3.73 35.71
CA LEU A 325 2.03 2.88 35.50
C LEU A 325 3.21 3.63 34.83
N GLY A 326 3.03 4.92 34.49
CA GLY A 326 4.08 5.77 33.91
C GLY A 326 4.08 5.83 32.38
N TYR A 327 3.10 5.23 31.70
CA TYR A 327 2.97 5.29 30.24
C TYR A 327 2.38 6.61 29.75
N VAL A 328 2.90 7.09 28.63
CA VAL A 328 2.34 8.21 27.85
C VAL A 328 1.26 7.65 26.93
N VAL A 329 0.05 7.44 27.46
CA VAL A 329 -1.08 6.95 26.64
C VAL A 329 -1.46 7.99 25.59
N TRP A 330 -1.36 7.61 24.31
CA TRP A 330 -1.63 8.46 23.15
C TRP A 330 -2.77 7.93 22.25
N LEU A 331 -2.94 6.61 22.17
CA LEU A 331 -4.09 5.94 21.54
C LEU A 331 -4.97 5.22 22.59
N PRO A 332 -6.32 5.26 22.51
CA PRO A 332 -7.20 4.60 23.49
C PRO A 332 -6.93 3.08 23.58
N PRO A 333 -6.87 2.49 24.79
CA PRO A 333 -6.60 1.06 24.96
C PRO A 333 -7.60 0.15 24.24
N ARG A 334 -7.11 -0.93 23.63
CA ARG A 334 -7.91 -1.85 22.79
C ARG A 334 -7.98 -3.27 23.39
N PRO A 335 -8.90 -4.12 22.91
CA PRO A 335 -8.98 -5.52 23.32
C PRO A 335 -7.76 -6.34 22.89
N LYS A 336 -7.43 -7.40 23.63
CA LYS A 336 -6.33 -8.31 23.28
C LYS A 336 -6.61 -9.02 21.94
N GLY A 337 -5.62 -9.01 21.05
CA GLY A 337 -5.68 -9.62 19.72
C GLY A 337 -6.26 -8.72 18.63
N GLU A 338 -6.59 -7.46 18.93
CA GLU A 338 -7.04 -6.51 17.90
C GLU A 338 -5.87 -6.04 17.01
N PHE A 339 -6.18 -5.69 15.76
CA PHE A 339 -5.23 -5.15 14.80
C PHE A 339 -4.60 -3.85 15.34
N LEU A 340 -3.26 -3.82 15.43
CA LEU A 340 -2.52 -2.72 16.04
C LEU A 340 -2.34 -1.53 15.08
N GLY A 341 -1.58 -1.75 14.01
CA GLY A 341 -1.18 -0.73 13.04
C GLY A 341 -0.16 -1.26 12.02
N GLU A 342 -0.14 -0.60 10.87
CA GLU A 342 0.84 -0.63 9.78
C GLU A 342 0.93 0.80 9.19
N GLY A 343 1.63 1.71 9.84
CA GLY A 343 1.68 3.13 9.50
C GLY A 343 2.13 3.40 8.07
N ASP A 344 3.07 2.58 7.59
CA ASP A 344 3.88 2.87 6.40
C ASP A 344 3.47 2.03 5.19
N THR A 345 2.64 1.01 5.39
CA THR A 345 2.13 0.14 4.31
C THR A 345 1.48 0.92 3.16
N PHE A 346 0.92 2.12 3.42
CA PHE A 346 0.39 2.98 2.35
C PHE A 346 1.46 3.44 1.33
N THR A 347 2.74 3.47 1.72
CA THR A 347 3.87 3.88 0.86
C THR A 347 4.10 2.92 -0.30
N PHE A 348 3.84 1.63 -0.14
CA PHE A 348 3.92 0.63 -1.21
C PHE A 348 2.57 0.17 -1.76
N PHE A 349 1.44 0.49 -1.11
CA PHE A 349 0.10 0.09 -1.58
C PHE A 349 -0.26 0.54 -3.00
N ASN A 350 0.34 1.60 -3.54
CA ASN A 350 0.16 1.98 -4.95
C ASN A 350 1.16 1.32 -5.92
N LEU A 351 2.20 0.63 -5.42
CA LEU A 351 3.16 -0.17 -6.19
C LEU A 351 2.69 -1.62 -6.41
N ILE A 352 1.74 -2.11 -5.61
CA ILE A 352 1.19 -3.48 -5.66
C ILE A 352 0.57 -3.79 -7.03
N GLY A 353 0.80 -5.01 -7.52
CA GLY A 353 0.43 -5.52 -8.85
C GLY A 353 -1.06 -5.81 -9.09
N ASN A 354 -1.97 -5.21 -8.31
CA ASN A 354 -3.42 -5.48 -8.29
C ASN A 354 -4.21 -4.99 -9.53
N GLY A 355 -3.55 -4.82 -10.69
CA GLY A 355 -4.16 -4.38 -11.95
C GLY A 355 -4.61 -2.90 -11.97
N LEU A 356 -4.36 -2.11 -10.92
CA LEU A 356 -4.64 -0.68 -10.93
C LEU A 356 -3.51 0.17 -11.53
N ASP A 357 -2.28 -0.36 -11.60
CA ASP A 357 -1.03 0.31 -12.01
C ASP A 357 -0.82 1.67 -11.31
N ALA A 358 -1.25 1.76 -10.06
CA ALA A 358 -1.51 3.01 -9.32
C ALA A 358 -0.28 3.89 -9.04
N TYR A 359 0.92 3.40 -9.34
CA TYR A 359 2.20 4.12 -9.23
C TYR A 359 2.54 4.95 -10.46
N ARG A 360 1.95 4.66 -11.63
CA ARG A 360 2.26 5.37 -12.87
C ARG A 360 1.48 6.69 -12.98
N ASP A 361 2.12 7.71 -13.55
CA ASP A 361 1.65 9.10 -13.51
C ASP A 361 0.38 9.39 -14.32
N GLU A 362 0.09 8.55 -15.31
CA GLU A 362 -1.14 8.58 -16.10
C GLU A 362 -2.34 7.98 -15.35
N THR A 363 -2.10 7.25 -14.25
CA THR A 363 -3.16 6.65 -13.43
C THR A 363 -3.62 7.59 -12.31
N PRO A 364 -4.90 7.47 -11.88
CA PRO A 364 -5.42 8.29 -10.79
C PRO A 364 -4.99 7.85 -9.37
N GLY A 365 -4.27 6.73 -9.23
CA GLY A 365 -3.98 6.08 -7.95
C GLY A 365 -4.82 4.81 -7.69
N GLY A 366 -4.79 4.34 -6.45
CA GLY A 366 -5.25 3.00 -6.03
C GLY A 366 -5.33 2.84 -4.50
N TRP A 367 -4.90 1.68 -3.97
CA TRP A 367 -5.01 1.35 -2.54
C TRP A 367 -4.22 2.31 -1.64
N GLY A 368 -3.06 2.81 -2.10
CA GLY A 368 -2.24 3.76 -1.37
C GLY A 368 -2.77 5.19 -1.37
N GLY A 369 -3.83 5.49 -2.13
CA GLY A 369 -4.42 6.82 -2.26
C GLY A 369 -4.49 7.31 -3.71
N ARG A 370 -4.95 8.55 -3.88
CA ARG A 370 -5.24 9.18 -5.18
C ARG A 370 -4.84 10.66 -5.24
N VAL A 371 -4.78 11.21 -6.44
CA VAL A 371 -4.82 12.67 -6.65
C VAL A 371 -6.27 13.10 -6.83
N VAL A 372 -6.80 13.92 -5.92
CA VAL A 372 -8.15 14.49 -6.07
C VAL A 372 -8.11 15.68 -7.03
N VAL A 373 -8.75 15.53 -8.19
CA VAL A 373 -8.78 16.54 -9.27
C VAL A 373 -10.04 17.41 -9.21
N ASN A 374 -11.11 16.92 -8.57
CA ASN A 374 -12.40 17.60 -8.51
C ASN A 374 -12.64 18.26 -7.12
N PRO A 375 -12.59 19.60 -6.99
CA PRO A 375 -12.84 20.27 -5.71
C PRO A 375 -14.27 20.09 -5.20
N GLY A 376 -15.24 19.87 -6.10
CA GLY A 376 -16.65 19.64 -5.77
C GLY A 376 -16.96 18.21 -5.36
N SER A 377 -16.05 17.25 -5.60
CA SER A 377 -16.21 15.87 -5.12
C SER A 377 -15.63 15.64 -3.72
N ARG A 378 -15.14 16.70 -3.04
CA ARG A 378 -14.68 16.70 -1.65
C ARG A 378 -15.83 16.39 -0.66
N ARG A 379 -16.34 15.15 -0.72
CA ARG A 379 -16.74 14.44 0.49
C ARG A 379 -15.54 14.49 1.43
N ALA A 380 -15.77 14.73 2.72
CA ALA A 380 -14.71 14.73 3.69
C ALA A 380 -13.94 13.41 3.58
N ALA A 381 -12.69 13.47 3.12
CA ALA A 381 -11.75 12.41 3.43
C ALA A 381 -11.67 12.32 4.97
N PRO A 382 -11.47 11.11 5.54
CA PRO A 382 -10.89 11.04 6.88
C PRO A 382 -9.68 11.98 6.88
N ALA A 383 -9.63 12.90 7.85
CA ALA A 383 -8.51 13.83 7.94
C ALA A 383 -7.22 13.01 7.97
N ALA A 384 -6.25 13.34 7.12
CA ALA A 384 -4.94 12.71 7.16
C ALA A 384 -4.43 12.79 8.61
N ALA A 385 -3.99 11.65 9.16
CA ALA A 385 -3.70 11.43 10.58
C ALA A 385 -3.21 12.73 11.26
N PRO A 386 -4.03 13.44 12.06
CA PRO A 386 -3.85 14.87 12.37
C PRO A 386 -2.59 15.35 13.13
N GLY A 387 -1.41 15.15 12.56
CA GLY A 387 -0.19 15.90 12.88
C GLY A 387 -0.15 17.30 12.26
N GLY A 388 -1.19 17.71 11.50
CA GLY A 388 -1.12 18.85 10.58
C GLY A 388 -2.31 19.83 10.56
N ALA A 389 -3.03 20.04 11.67
CA ALA A 389 -3.98 21.16 11.78
C ALA A 389 -4.27 21.61 13.22
N ALA A 390 -4.20 22.92 13.47
CA ALA A 390 -4.81 23.73 14.54
C ALA A 390 -4.58 23.37 16.05
N GLY A 391 -4.55 22.10 16.45
CA GLY A 391 -4.48 21.70 17.87
C GLY A 391 -3.18 21.01 18.31
N GLY A 392 -2.36 20.55 17.36
CA GLY A 392 -1.20 19.71 17.64
C GLY A 392 -1.57 18.28 18.07
N ILE A 393 -0.55 17.43 18.19
CA ILE A 393 -0.70 15.99 18.46
C ILE A 393 -1.50 15.71 19.74
N GLU A 394 -1.32 16.51 20.78
CA GLU A 394 -1.94 16.31 22.10
C GLU A 394 -3.45 16.57 22.08
N ALA A 395 -3.90 17.63 21.38
CA ALA A 395 -5.33 17.87 21.18
C ALA A 395 -5.97 16.83 20.27
N PHE A 396 -5.24 16.31 19.27
CA PHE A 396 -5.71 15.20 18.45
C PHE A 396 -5.88 13.92 19.28
N MET A 397 -4.87 13.49 20.03
CA MET A 397 -4.96 12.28 20.87
C MET A 397 -6.06 12.42 21.93
N LYS A 398 -6.22 13.60 22.53
CA LYS A 398 -7.37 13.88 23.42
C LYS A 398 -8.72 13.82 22.69
N SER A 399 -8.79 14.18 21.41
CA SER A 399 -10.01 13.98 20.61
C SER A 399 -10.33 12.51 20.33
N LEU A 400 -9.37 11.59 20.52
CA LEU A 400 -9.59 10.14 20.45
C LEU A 400 -10.10 9.55 21.77
N GLU A 401 -9.92 10.23 22.91
CA GLU A 401 -10.42 9.81 24.22
C GLU A 401 -11.98 9.91 24.27
N GLY A 402 -12.63 8.91 23.67
CA GLY A 402 -14.08 8.80 23.51
C GLY A 402 -14.51 8.23 22.14
N VAL A 403 -13.65 8.29 21.12
CA VAL A 403 -13.98 7.80 19.77
C VAL A 403 -14.11 6.28 19.77
N GLY A 404 -15.25 5.80 19.29
CA GLY A 404 -15.58 4.37 19.30
C GLY A 404 -16.24 3.87 20.60
N ALA A 405 -16.55 4.74 21.57
CA ALA A 405 -17.39 4.36 22.71
C ALA A 405 -18.81 3.93 22.29
N GLU A 406 -19.35 4.55 21.23
CA GLU A 406 -20.61 4.15 20.56
C GLU A 406 -20.43 2.97 19.58
N GLY A 407 -19.23 2.41 19.47
CA GLY A 407 -18.88 1.41 18.47
C GLY A 407 -18.63 1.98 17.05
N PRO A 408 -18.61 1.11 16.02
CA PRO A 408 -18.40 1.52 14.64
C PRO A 408 -19.68 1.87 13.87
N SER A 409 -20.86 1.53 14.39
CA SER A 409 -22.16 1.63 13.70
C SER A 409 -22.64 3.04 13.40
N THR A 410 -22.20 4.05 14.17
CA THR A 410 -22.55 5.47 13.97
C THR A 410 -21.65 6.18 12.96
N ARG A 411 -20.61 5.51 12.43
CA ARG A 411 -19.60 6.11 11.56
C ARG A 411 -20.04 6.14 10.08
N PRO A 412 -19.67 7.19 9.32
CA PRO A 412 -20.01 7.28 7.90
C PRO A 412 -19.41 6.14 7.06
N PRO A 413 -20.04 5.76 5.93
CA PRO A 413 -19.49 4.77 5.00
C PRO A 413 -18.22 5.29 4.30
N SER A 414 -17.37 4.39 3.80
CA SER A 414 -16.12 4.83 3.16
C SER A 414 -16.36 5.51 1.81
N PRO A 415 -15.49 6.46 1.42
CA PRO A 415 -15.48 7.02 0.07
C PRO A 415 -15.41 5.91 -1.00
N HIS A 416 -15.96 6.17 -2.19
CA HIS A 416 -15.86 5.25 -3.31
C HIS A 416 -14.69 5.64 -4.23
N PRO A 417 -13.85 4.68 -4.67
CA PRO A 417 -13.88 3.25 -4.35
C PRO A 417 -13.46 2.97 -2.91
N ASN A 418 -14.16 2.05 -2.23
CA ASN A 418 -13.69 1.50 -0.96
C ASN A 418 -12.77 0.33 -1.27
N PHE A 419 -11.46 0.50 -1.04
CA PHE A 419 -10.44 -0.52 -1.28
C PHE A 419 -10.12 -1.41 -0.08
N VAL A 420 -10.62 -1.10 1.13
CA VAL A 420 -10.27 -1.85 2.35
C VAL A 420 -10.65 -3.34 2.25
N PRO A 421 -11.84 -3.72 1.74
CA PRO A 421 -12.18 -5.13 1.51
C PRO A 421 -11.26 -5.84 0.49
N ALA A 422 -10.62 -5.12 -0.42
CA ALA A 422 -9.67 -5.74 -1.36
C ALA A 422 -8.32 -5.97 -0.67
N ALA A 423 -7.75 -4.92 -0.07
CA ALA A 423 -6.42 -4.96 0.55
C ALA A 423 -6.34 -5.87 1.79
N GLN A 424 -7.42 -5.99 2.56
CA GLN A 424 -7.46 -6.87 3.73
C GLN A 424 -7.70 -8.34 3.36
N ASN A 425 -8.53 -8.64 2.36
CA ASN A 425 -8.72 -10.03 1.91
C ASN A 425 -7.53 -10.56 1.12
N ASP A 426 -6.85 -9.74 0.33
CA ASP A 426 -5.58 -10.11 -0.34
C ASP A 426 -4.47 -10.40 0.68
N PHE A 427 -4.34 -9.56 1.72
CA PHE A 427 -3.46 -9.84 2.85
C PHE A 427 -3.85 -11.13 3.59
N ALA A 428 -5.13 -11.39 3.86
CA ALA A 428 -5.60 -12.64 4.46
C ALA A 428 -5.25 -13.87 3.60
N ALA A 429 -5.39 -13.78 2.28
CA ALA A 429 -5.00 -14.84 1.35
C ALA A 429 -3.48 -15.09 1.40
N ARG A 430 -2.66 -14.05 1.34
CA ARG A 430 -1.20 -14.17 1.47
C ARG A 430 -0.76 -14.69 2.84
N MET A 431 -1.47 -14.34 3.93
CA MET A 431 -1.26 -14.94 5.25
C MET A 431 -1.65 -16.44 5.27
N GLN A 432 -2.72 -16.83 4.58
CA GLN A 432 -3.07 -18.25 4.37
C GLN A 432 -1.99 -18.98 3.56
N TRP A 433 -1.40 -18.36 2.52
CA TRP A 433 -0.28 -18.94 1.76
C TRP A 433 0.94 -19.24 2.66
N THR A 434 1.16 -18.51 3.75
CA THR A 434 2.30 -18.80 4.67
C THR A 434 2.19 -20.17 5.35
N VAL A 435 0.98 -20.70 5.54
CA VAL A 435 0.69 -21.96 6.26
C VAL A 435 0.20 -23.10 5.34
N THR A 436 0.16 -22.88 4.03
CA THR A 436 -0.46 -23.82 3.08
C THR A 436 0.60 -24.46 2.16
N PRO A 437 0.84 -25.78 2.22
CA PRO A 437 1.88 -26.43 1.42
C PRO A 437 1.41 -26.85 0.00
N THR A 438 0.18 -26.51 -0.39
CA THR A 438 -0.46 -26.94 -1.64
C THR A 438 -1.26 -25.81 -2.28
N TYR A 439 -1.12 -25.61 -3.60
CA TYR A 439 -1.78 -24.52 -4.33
C TYR A 439 -3.29 -24.46 -4.04
N ALA A 440 -4.01 -25.55 -4.35
CA ALA A 440 -5.45 -25.69 -4.12
C ALA A 440 -5.89 -25.74 -2.64
N GLY A 441 -4.98 -25.54 -1.68
CA GLY A 441 -5.30 -25.36 -0.26
C GLY A 441 -5.59 -23.91 0.13
N ALA A 442 -5.38 -22.94 -0.77
CA ALA A 442 -5.68 -21.54 -0.59
C ALA A 442 -6.27 -20.92 -1.86
N ASN A 443 -6.79 -19.69 -1.76
CA ASN A 443 -7.33 -18.93 -2.87
C ASN A 443 -6.30 -17.89 -3.36
N HIS A 444 -6.36 -17.53 -4.64
CA HIS A 444 -5.48 -16.56 -5.29
C HIS A 444 -6.28 -15.45 -5.97
N GLU A 445 -5.59 -14.43 -6.46
CA GLU A 445 -6.18 -13.31 -7.18
C GLU A 445 -6.58 -13.67 -8.63
N PRO A 446 -7.73 -13.16 -9.13
CA PRO A 446 -8.14 -13.36 -10.51
C PRO A 446 -7.31 -12.46 -11.43
N VAL A 447 -6.85 -13.03 -12.55
CA VAL A 447 -6.19 -12.27 -13.61
C VAL A 447 -7.23 -11.50 -14.42
N VAL A 448 -6.87 -10.26 -14.77
CA VAL A 448 -7.73 -9.27 -15.44
C VAL A 448 -6.99 -8.69 -16.64
N ALA A 449 -7.67 -8.57 -17.78
CA ALA A 449 -7.21 -7.76 -18.90
C ALA A 449 -8.31 -6.80 -19.35
N ILE A 450 -7.94 -5.55 -19.67
CA ILE A 450 -8.81 -4.59 -20.36
C ILE A 450 -8.43 -4.60 -21.84
N HIS A 451 -9.42 -4.61 -22.73
CA HIS A 451 -9.18 -4.65 -24.17
C HIS A 451 -9.01 -3.23 -24.73
N GLY A 452 -7.92 -3.03 -25.49
CA GLY A 452 -7.60 -1.73 -26.10
C GLY A 452 -6.82 -0.80 -25.17
N SER A 453 -6.89 0.51 -25.44
CA SER A 453 -6.15 1.53 -24.68
C SER A 453 -6.85 1.87 -23.36
N ALA A 454 -6.08 1.96 -22.28
CA ALA A 454 -6.55 2.53 -21.00
C ALA A 454 -6.92 4.03 -21.11
N HIS A 455 -6.41 4.73 -22.13
CA HIS A 455 -6.75 6.12 -22.45
C HIS A 455 -7.55 6.19 -23.75
N ILE A 456 -8.81 6.60 -23.67
CA ILE A 456 -9.73 6.67 -24.81
C ILE A 456 -10.14 8.12 -25.05
N THR A 457 -9.84 8.65 -26.24
CA THR A 457 -10.36 9.95 -26.70
C THR A 457 -11.69 9.74 -27.43
N ALA A 458 -12.74 10.44 -27.00
CA ALA A 458 -14.08 10.33 -27.57
C ALA A 458 -14.74 11.71 -27.71
N ARG A 459 -15.72 11.81 -28.62
CA ARG A 459 -16.48 13.06 -28.85
C ARG A 459 -17.64 13.19 -27.85
N PRO A 460 -18.00 14.40 -27.40
CA PRO A 460 -19.25 14.65 -26.66
C PRO A 460 -20.47 14.06 -27.40
N GLY A 461 -21.37 13.41 -26.66
CA GLY A 461 -22.53 12.71 -27.21
C GLY A 461 -22.22 11.34 -27.86
N GLY A 462 -20.94 10.95 -27.99
CA GLY A 462 -20.54 9.64 -28.48
C GLY A 462 -20.67 8.53 -27.43
N THR A 463 -20.56 7.27 -27.87
CA THR A 463 -20.56 6.10 -26.99
C THR A 463 -19.18 5.44 -26.99
N VAL A 464 -18.63 5.15 -25.82
CA VAL A 464 -17.38 4.40 -25.64
C VAL A 464 -17.71 2.99 -25.18
N ARG A 465 -17.43 1.97 -26.00
CA ARG A 465 -17.48 0.57 -25.59
C ARG A 465 -16.28 0.28 -24.69
N LEU A 466 -16.53 -0.33 -23.54
CA LEU A 466 -15.51 -0.81 -22.61
C LEU A 466 -15.63 -2.33 -22.51
N GLU A 467 -14.51 -3.03 -22.59
CA GLU A 467 -14.45 -4.49 -22.58
C GLU A 467 -13.23 -4.96 -21.78
N GLY A 468 -13.39 -6.06 -21.05
CA GLY A 468 -12.30 -6.78 -20.45
C GLY A 468 -12.58 -8.28 -20.37
N THR A 469 -11.57 -9.03 -19.98
CA THR A 469 -11.62 -10.47 -19.74
C THR A 469 -11.08 -10.76 -18.33
N THR A 470 -11.57 -11.84 -17.74
CA THR A 470 -11.22 -12.28 -16.38
C THR A 470 -11.01 -13.78 -16.34
N SER A 471 -9.99 -14.24 -15.62
CA SER A 471 -9.78 -15.66 -15.33
C SER A 471 -9.34 -15.85 -13.88
N ASP A 472 -10.06 -16.69 -13.15
CA ASP A 472 -9.71 -17.09 -11.79
C ASP A 472 -8.88 -18.38 -11.84
N PRO A 473 -7.68 -18.43 -11.23
CA PRO A 473 -6.79 -19.59 -11.36
C PRO A 473 -7.27 -20.81 -10.56
N ASP A 474 -8.09 -20.59 -9.53
CA ASP A 474 -8.73 -21.66 -8.73
C ASP A 474 -10.10 -22.08 -9.29
N GLY A 475 -10.59 -21.37 -10.31
CA GLY A 475 -11.87 -21.63 -10.98
C GLY A 475 -13.09 -20.96 -10.33
N ASN A 476 -12.91 -19.98 -9.44
CA ASN A 476 -14.02 -19.26 -8.80
C ASN A 476 -14.82 -18.40 -9.80
N ALA A 477 -16.06 -18.07 -9.40
CA ALA A 477 -16.92 -17.16 -10.14
C ALA A 477 -16.55 -15.68 -9.89
N VAL A 478 -15.80 -15.07 -10.83
CA VAL A 478 -15.40 -13.65 -10.74
C VAL A 478 -16.60 -12.71 -10.92
N LYS A 479 -16.87 -11.86 -9.92
CA LYS A 479 -17.89 -10.80 -10.04
C LYS A 479 -17.32 -9.51 -10.62
N VAL A 480 -17.79 -9.12 -11.80
CA VAL A 480 -17.43 -7.87 -12.51
C VAL A 480 -18.17 -6.65 -11.96
N ARG A 481 -17.48 -5.49 -11.88
CA ARG A 481 -18.09 -4.17 -11.69
C ARG A 481 -17.29 -3.06 -12.41
N TRP A 482 -17.86 -2.46 -13.43
CA TRP A 482 -17.43 -1.15 -13.95
C TRP A 482 -18.02 0.00 -13.12
N TRP A 483 -17.23 1.05 -12.91
CA TRP A 483 -17.62 2.23 -12.14
C TRP A 483 -16.83 3.47 -12.56
N ARG A 484 -17.34 4.65 -12.19
CA ARG A 484 -16.70 5.95 -12.44
C ARG A 484 -16.06 6.47 -11.16
N TRP A 485 -14.82 6.94 -11.26
CA TRP A 485 -14.08 7.55 -10.16
C TRP A 485 -14.24 9.08 -10.17
N LYS A 486 -15.37 9.59 -9.65
CA LYS A 486 -15.73 11.02 -9.72
C LYS A 486 -14.71 11.97 -9.03
N ASP A 487 -13.85 11.46 -8.16
CA ASP A 487 -12.81 12.23 -7.46
C ASP A 487 -11.59 12.61 -8.30
N VAL A 488 -11.32 11.85 -9.35
CA VAL A 488 -10.07 11.92 -10.13
C VAL A 488 -10.32 12.31 -11.58
N ASP A 489 -11.54 12.73 -11.89
CA ASP A 489 -11.96 13.24 -13.19
C ASP A 489 -12.52 14.66 -13.10
N THR A 490 -12.56 15.36 -14.23
CA THR A 490 -12.86 16.80 -14.29
C THR A 490 -14.32 17.11 -14.66
N TYR A 491 -15.18 16.09 -14.79
CA TYR A 491 -16.55 16.27 -15.25
C TYR A 491 -17.53 16.44 -14.06
N PRO A 492 -18.22 17.59 -13.90
CA PRO A 492 -19.02 17.85 -12.71
C PRO A 492 -20.34 17.07 -12.66
N GLY A 493 -20.96 16.84 -13.82
CA GLY A 493 -22.23 16.10 -13.95
C GLY A 493 -22.08 14.60 -13.66
N ASP A 494 -23.12 13.84 -13.96
CA ASP A 494 -23.14 12.38 -13.83
C ASP A 494 -23.10 11.67 -15.18
N VAL A 495 -22.68 10.40 -15.17
CA VAL A 495 -22.49 9.58 -16.39
C VAL A 495 -22.97 8.16 -16.11
N SER A 496 -23.70 7.59 -17.05
CA SER A 496 -24.23 6.22 -16.98
C SER A 496 -23.33 5.21 -17.69
N LEU A 497 -23.32 3.98 -17.18
CA LEU A 497 -22.77 2.79 -17.81
C LEU A 497 -23.93 1.86 -18.16
N SER A 498 -23.96 1.32 -19.38
CA SER A 498 -25.10 0.53 -19.87
C SER A 498 -25.27 -0.82 -19.17
N SER A 499 -24.16 -1.47 -18.80
CA SER A 499 -24.16 -2.84 -18.27
C SER A 499 -22.99 -3.02 -17.28
N PRO A 500 -22.94 -2.28 -16.17
CA PRO A 500 -21.76 -2.20 -15.31
C PRO A 500 -21.36 -3.52 -14.63
N ALA A 501 -22.24 -4.54 -14.60
CA ALA A 501 -21.91 -5.87 -14.06
C ALA A 501 -21.46 -6.89 -15.13
N SER A 502 -21.24 -6.45 -16.38
CA SER A 502 -20.85 -7.30 -17.52
C SER A 502 -19.38 -7.07 -17.90
N LEU A 503 -18.74 -8.10 -18.46
CA LEU A 503 -17.40 -8.00 -19.08
C LEU A 503 -17.35 -6.95 -20.20
N VAL A 504 -18.47 -6.77 -20.91
CA VAL A 504 -18.69 -5.71 -21.92
C VAL A 504 -19.73 -4.72 -21.39
N THR A 505 -19.38 -3.44 -21.37
CA THR A 505 -20.28 -2.33 -21.04
C THR A 505 -20.09 -1.18 -22.03
N SER A 506 -20.85 -0.10 -21.89
CA SER A 506 -20.64 1.12 -22.66
C SER A 506 -20.90 2.36 -21.81
N LEU A 507 -20.02 3.35 -21.96
CA LEU A 507 -20.09 4.67 -21.34
C LEU A 507 -20.66 5.66 -22.36
N GLN A 508 -21.75 6.35 -22.02
CA GLN A 508 -22.28 7.42 -22.87
C GLN A 508 -21.56 8.74 -22.53
N VAL A 509 -20.81 9.30 -23.48
CA VAL A 509 -20.09 10.56 -23.27
C VAL A 509 -21.08 11.72 -23.24
N PRO A 510 -21.13 12.54 -22.18
CA PRO A 510 -22.11 13.63 -22.08
C PRO A 510 -21.95 14.69 -23.18
N ALA A 511 -23.06 15.18 -23.73
CA ALA A 511 -23.08 16.15 -24.83
C ALA A 511 -22.76 17.60 -24.37
N ASP A 512 -23.06 17.93 -23.11
CA ASP A 512 -22.70 19.18 -22.43
C ASP A 512 -21.20 19.29 -22.09
N GLY A 513 -20.43 18.22 -22.34
CA GLY A 513 -18.96 18.24 -22.34
C GLY A 513 -18.34 19.28 -23.28
N SER A 514 -19.16 19.89 -24.14
CA SER A 514 -18.86 21.00 -25.04
C SER A 514 -18.72 22.38 -24.34
N ARG A 515 -19.21 22.57 -23.10
CA ARG A 515 -19.05 23.86 -22.39
C ARG A 515 -17.66 23.96 -21.75
N PRO A 516 -16.85 24.99 -22.03
CA PRO A 516 -15.52 25.13 -21.43
C PRO A 516 -15.56 25.14 -19.89
N PRO A 517 -14.57 24.60 -19.20
CA PRO A 517 -14.30 24.97 -17.81
C PRO A 517 -13.83 26.44 -17.76
N THR A 518 -13.81 27.04 -16.57
CA THR A 518 -13.17 28.35 -16.33
C THR A 518 -11.64 28.24 -16.17
N THR A 519 -11.06 27.16 -16.66
CA THR A 519 -9.62 26.83 -16.65
C THR A 519 -9.30 26.04 -17.92
N ASP A 520 -8.13 26.26 -18.51
CA ASP A 520 -7.75 25.74 -19.85
C ASP A 520 -7.41 24.22 -19.89
N ALA A 521 -7.93 23.44 -18.95
CA ALA A 521 -7.71 22.00 -18.89
C ALA A 521 -8.74 21.23 -19.76
N PRO A 522 -8.33 20.26 -20.58
CA PRO A 522 -9.28 19.42 -21.33
C PRO A 522 -10.10 18.55 -20.37
N ARG A 523 -11.41 18.42 -20.64
CA ARG A 523 -12.30 17.55 -19.85
C ARG A 523 -11.87 16.08 -19.97
N SER A 524 -11.92 15.38 -18.85
CA SER A 524 -11.54 13.98 -18.65
C SER A 524 -12.59 13.22 -17.84
N LEU A 525 -12.72 11.92 -18.11
CA LEU A 525 -13.58 10.99 -17.37
C LEU A 525 -12.75 9.77 -16.95
N ALA A 526 -12.78 9.43 -15.67
CA ALA A 526 -12.05 8.30 -15.12
C ALA A 526 -13.01 7.14 -14.84
N THR A 527 -13.06 6.17 -15.76
CA THR A 527 -13.74 4.89 -15.55
C THR A 527 -12.72 3.82 -15.23
N ARG A 528 -13.01 2.98 -14.22
CA ARG A 528 -12.26 1.75 -13.96
C ARG A 528 -13.22 0.56 -13.91
N ALA A 529 -12.68 -0.61 -14.19
CA ALA A 529 -13.28 -1.86 -13.73
C ALA A 529 -12.71 -2.21 -12.34
N SER A 530 -13.50 -2.90 -11.53
CA SER A 530 -13.05 -3.66 -10.38
C SER A 530 -13.81 -4.98 -10.32
N TRP A 531 -13.29 -5.90 -9.51
CA TRP A 531 -13.68 -7.30 -9.51
C TRP A 531 -13.68 -7.76 -8.07
N CYS A 532 -14.61 -8.63 -7.70
CA CYS A 532 -14.65 -9.22 -6.35
C CYS A 532 -14.59 -10.74 -6.49
N PRO A 533 -13.40 -11.36 -6.31
CA PRO A 533 -13.24 -12.82 -6.26
C PRO A 533 -13.59 -13.38 -4.88
N TRP A 534 -13.43 -12.57 -3.82
CA TRP A 534 -13.45 -13.00 -2.43
C TRP A 534 -14.86 -13.36 -1.94
N ARG A 535 -15.34 -14.54 -2.35
CA ARG A 535 -16.53 -15.21 -1.80
C ARG A 535 -16.42 -16.74 -1.79
N ALA A 536 -15.21 -17.25 -1.59
CA ALA A 536 -14.98 -18.62 -1.12
C ALA A 536 -14.97 -18.62 0.42
N GLU A 537 -15.97 -19.24 1.05
CA GLU A 537 -16.01 -19.52 2.50
C GLU A 537 -15.64 -20.99 2.74
N PRO A 538 -14.44 -21.31 3.27
CA PRO A 538 -14.08 -22.69 3.63
C PRO A 538 -14.62 -23.07 5.03
N ALA A 539 -15.93 -23.26 5.12
CA ALA A 539 -16.60 -24.10 6.14
C ALA A 539 -16.19 -23.89 7.63
N SER A 540 -16.31 -22.68 8.18
CA SER A 540 -16.47 -22.55 9.64
C SER A 540 -17.88 -23.04 10.03
N ARG A 541 -17.95 -24.21 10.69
CA ARG A 541 -19.19 -25.03 10.81
C ARG A 541 -20.24 -24.48 11.80
N THR A 542 -20.22 -23.18 12.06
CA THR A 542 -20.94 -22.53 13.18
C THR A 542 -22.05 -21.60 12.71
N GLN A 543 -21.96 -21.04 11.50
CA GLN A 543 -22.91 -20.01 11.03
C GLN A 543 -24.26 -20.60 10.56
N CYS A 544 -24.25 -21.75 9.86
CA CYS A 544 -25.47 -22.37 9.31
C CYS A 544 -26.53 -22.77 10.36
N LEU A 545 -26.18 -22.89 11.64
CA LEU A 545 -27.11 -23.30 12.70
C LEU A 545 -28.02 -22.17 13.20
N LYS A 546 -27.78 -20.90 12.84
CA LYS A 546 -28.70 -19.80 13.17
C LYS A 546 -29.79 -19.63 12.11
N ASP A 547 -29.44 -19.74 10.83
CA ASP A 547 -30.36 -19.38 9.74
C ASP A 547 -31.32 -20.51 9.31
N GLN A 548 -31.14 -21.74 9.84
CA GLN A 548 -32.05 -22.88 9.58
C GLN A 548 -33.01 -23.20 10.74
N CYS A 549 -32.87 -22.55 11.89
CA CYS A 549 -33.74 -22.76 13.07
C CYS A 549 -34.37 -21.43 13.50
N GLY A 550 -35.40 -20.99 12.75
CA GLY A 550 -36.17 -19.78 13.02
C GLY A 550 -37.06 -19.87 14.28
N VAL A 551 -36.44 -19.95 15.45
CA VAL A 551 -37.08 -19.92 16.77
C VAL A 551 -36.29 -18.99 17.68
N GLU A 552 -36.88 -17.86 18.06
CA GLU A 552 -36.30 -16.98 19.07
C GLU A 552 -36.36 -17.65 20.47
N GLY A 553 -35.31 -17.49 21.28
CA GLY A 553 -35.34 -17.87 22.70
C GLY A 553 -34.62 -19.16 23.09
N CYS A 554 -33.32 -19.28 22.78
CA CYS A 554 -32.42 -20.21 23.49
C CYS A 554 -31.09 -19.54 23.88
N THR A 555 -30.92 -19.25 25.17
CA THR A 555 -29.66 -18.76 25.76
C THR A 555 -28.68 -19.91 26.00
N ALA A 556 -27.74 -20.10 25.08
CA ALA A 556 -26.75 -21.18 25.13
C ALA A 556 -25.55 -20.88 26.08
N SER A 557 -25.79 -20.93 27.40
CA SER A 557 -24.71 -20.98 28.39
C SER A 557 -24.22 -22.43 28.57
N CYS A 558 -23.08 -22.78 27.97
CA CYS A 558 -22.40 -24.05 28.22
C CYS A 558 -20.98 -23.83 28.78
N LEU A 559 -20.88 -23.85 30.11
CA LEU A 559 -19.62 -24.03 30.82
C LEU A 559 -19.11 -25.47 30.63
N ILE A 560 -17.79 -25.64 30.56
CA ILE A 560 -17.15 -26.95 30.68
C ILE A 560 -17.10 -27.30 32.17
N GLY A 561 -17.91 -28.28 32.60
CA GLY A 561 -17.99 -28.75 33.99
C GLY A 561 -18.38 -30.22 34.03
N SER A 562 -17.76 -30.99 34.92
CA SER A 562 -17.81 -32.45 34.95
C SER A 562 -18.81 -33.03 35.98
N ALA A 563 -19.18 -34.30 35.75
CA ALA A 563 -19.61 -35.31 36.74
C ALA A 563 -21.12 -35.52 37.05
N THR A 564 -21.61 -36.68 36.60
CA THR A 564 -22.52 -37.65 37.29
C THR A 564 -24.06 -37.47 37.36
N THR A 565 -24.75 -38.59 37.07
CA THR A 565 -26.07 -39.08 37.57
C THR A 565 -27.41 -38.62 36.94
N ILE A 566 -27.95 -39.50 36.05
CA ILE A 566 -29.31 -40.12 36.05
C ILE A 566 -30.47 -39.28 36.65
N SER A 567 -31.54 -38.97 35.89
CA SER A 567 -32.70 -39.88 35.74
C SER A 567 -33.64 -39.56 34.55
N ARG A 568 -34.67 -40.42 34.35
CA ARG A 568 -35.51 -40.51 33.14
C ARG A 568 -36.73 -39.56 33.12
N ALA A 569 -36.99 -38.97 31.96
CA ALA A 569 -38.35 -38.86 31.38
C ALA A 569 -38.28 -38.68 29.84
N GLY A 570 -39.35 -39.02 29.13
CA GLY A 570 -39.53 -38.83 27.68
C GLY A 570 -41.03 -38.78 27.34
N PRO A 571 -41.46 -38.82 26.05
CA PRO A 571 -40.68 -39.26 24.89
C PRO A 571 -40.86 -38.42 23.58
N ARG A 572 -40.08 -38.80 22.55
CA ARG A 572 -40.30 -38.58 21.10
C ARG A 572 -40.24 -37.13 20.55
N SER A 573 -39.04 -36.77 20.11
CA SER A 573 -38.80 -36.53 18.68
C SER A 573 -37.48 -37.18 18.28
N VAL A 574 -37.33 -37.59 17.01
CA VAL A 574 -36.25 -38.51 16.59
C VAL A 574 -34.96 -37.75 16.30
N CYS A 575 -33.90 -38.07 17.04
CA CYS A 575 -32.57 -37.55 16.82
C CYS A 575 -31.74 -38.54 15.99
N CYS A 576 -31.51 -38.24 14.70
CA CYS A 576 -30.61 -39.03 13.86
C CYS A 576 -29.16 -38.53 14.00
N CYS A 577 -28.44 -39.05 15.00
CA CYS A 577 -26.99 -38.97 15.00
C CYS A 577 -26.42 -39.87 13.89
N SER A 578 -25.64 -39.29 12.97
CA SER A 578 -24.70 -40.05 12.14
C SER A 578 -23.33 -39.41 12.26
N CYS A 579 -22.42 -40.09 12.96
CA CYS A 579 -21.01 -39.73 12.99
C CYS A 579 -20.34 -40.35 11.76
N ILE A 580 -19.87 -39.51 10.84
CA ILE A 580 -18.89 -39.88 9.82
C ILE A 580 -17.64 -39.02 10.07
N ARG A 581 -16.47 -39.62 9.80
CA ARG A 581 -15.14 -39.08 10.13
C ARG A 581 -14.79 -37.85 9.31
#